data_AF-A0AAP3GWQ5-F1
#
_entry.id   AF-A0AAP3GWQ5-F1
#
_cell.length_a   1.000
_cell.length_b   1.000
_cell.length_c   1.000
_cell.angle_alpha   90.00
_cell.angle_beta   90.00
_cell.angle_gamma   90.00
#
_symmetry.space_group_name_H-M   'P 1'
#
loop_
_entity.id
_entity.type
_entity.pdbx_description
1 polymer ?
#
loop_
_entity_poly.entity_id
_entity_poly.type
_entity_poly.pdbx_seq_one_letter_code
_entity_poly.pdbx_strand_id
1 'polypeptide(L)'
;MDQVPVKGDGKLTDDQKQAVRENIKKANPDLNLTDDQIKVSDDGTTTVSTADGINETLTPDQTIKRYDLGDPLTTPDFNDQV
;
A
#
# COMPACT_ATOMS: atom_id res chain seq x y z
N MET A 1 5.45 -6.15 6.11
CA MET A 1 4.49 -5.03 6.10
C MET A 1 3.10 -5.61 5.97
N ASP A 2 2.11 -4.96 6.55
CA ASP A 2 0.71 -5.37 6.41
C ASP A 2 0.15 -4.90 5.06
N GLN A 3 -0.84 -5.62 4.52
CA GLN A 3 -1.51 -5.24 3.28
C GLN A 3 -2.60 -4.19 3.56
N VAL A 4 -2.74 -3.22 2.66
CA VAL A 4 -3.79 -2.20 2.73
C VAL A 4 -5.10 -2.74 2.13
N PRO A 5 -6.24 -2.63 2.82
CA PRO A 5 -7.51 -3.03 2.26
C PRO A 5 -7.92 -2.05 1.18
N VAL A 6 -8.23 -2.57 0.00
CA VAL A 6 -8.77 -1.77 -1.08
C VAL A 6 -10.07 -2.40 -1.57
N LYS A 7 -11.01 -1.52 -1.86
CA LYS A 7 -12.36 -1.90 -2.28
C LYS A 7 -12.40 -2.00 -3.79
N GLY A 8 -12.95 -3.11 -4.28
CA GLY A 8 -13.20 -3.36 -5.69
C GLY A 8 -12.07 -4.08 -6.41
N ASP A 9 -12.44 -4.57 -7.58
CA ASP A 9 -11.62 -5.26 -8.58
C ASP A 9 -11.05 -4.29 -9.63
N GLY A 10 -11.48 -3.04 -9.61
CA GLY A 10 -11.07 -1.99 -10.54
C GLY A 10 -9.70 -1.34 -10.25
N LYS A 11 -9.51 -0.15 -10.81
CA LYS A 11 -8.34 0.69 -10.55
C LYS A 11 -8.40 1.27 -9.14
N LEU A 12 -7.25 1.36 -8.48
CA LEU A 12 -7.14 2.05 -7.20
C LEU A 12 -7.53 3.53 -7.33
N THR A 13 -8.35 4.00 -6.39
CA THR A 13 -8.62 5.43 -6.23
C THR A 13 -7.40 6.14 -5.66
N ASP A 14 -7.34 7.46 -5.79
CA ASP A 14 -6.26 8.25 -5.20
C ASP A 14 -6.16 8.07 -3.68
N ASP A 15 -7.30 7.95 -2.99
CA ASP A 15 -7.35 7.66 -1.54
C ASP A 15 -6.75 6.29 -1.20
N GLN A 16 -7.05 5.26 -1.99
CA GLN A 16 -6.50 3.91 -1.81
C GLN A 16 -4.99 3.89 -2.06
N LYS A 17 -4.53 4.62 -3.09
CA LYS A 17 -3.10 4.79 -3.37
C LYS A 17 -2.40 5.53 -2.23
N GLN A 18 -3.03 6.56 -1.64
CA GLN A 18 -2.48 7.26 -0.49
C GLN A 18 -2.34 6.32 0.71
N ALA A 19 -3.35 5.50 1.00
CA ALA A 19 -3.28 4.53 2.09
C ALA A 19 -2.12 3.54 1.91
N VAL A 20 -1.85 3.08 0.69
CA VAL A 20 -0.66 2.24 0.37
C VAL A 20 0.64 2.99 0.64
N ARG A 21 0.76 4.25 0.22
CA ARG A 21 1.95 5.08 0.49
C ARG A 21 2.19 5.27 1.99
N GLU A 22 1.16 5.64 2.75
CA GLU A 22 1.25 5.81 4.21
C GLU A 22 1.69 4.53 4.90
N ASN A 23 1.14 3.38 4.50
CA ASN A 23 1.50 2.10 5.08
C ASN A 23 2.96 1.72 4.82
N ILE A 24 3.48 1.98 3.61
CA ILE A 24 4.89 1.76 3.28
C ILE A 24 5.80 2.68 4.10
N LYS A 25 5.45 3.96 4.27
CA LYS A 25 6.19 4.89 5.13
C LYS A 25 6.19 4.44 6.58
N LYS A 26 5.03 4.05 7.11
CA LYS A 26 4.86 3.58 8.50
C LYS A 26 5.63 2.29 8.78
N ALA A 27 5.68 1.38 7.81
CA ALA A 27 6.44 0.14 7.93
C ALA A 27 7.96 0.34 7.84
N ASN A 28 8.42 1.47 7.28
CA ASN A 28 9.83 1.77 7.06
C ASN A 28 10.22 3.17 7.59
N PRO A 29 10.05 3.44 8.90
CA PRO A 29 10.31 4.77 9.46
C PRO A 29 11.79 5.18 9.34
N ASP A 30 12.72 4.23 9.32
CA ASP A 30 14.16 4.48 9.22
C ASP A 30 14.62 4.93 7.82
N LEU A 31 13.79 4.68 6.79
CA LEU A 31 14.11 5.03 5.40
C LEU A 31 13.70 6.46 5.05
N ASN A 32 12.98 7.18 5.93
CA ASN A 32 12.51 8.54 5.73
C ASN A 32 11.87 8.77 4.33
N LEU A 33 11.09 7.80 3.87
CA LEU A 33 10.48 7.83 2.53
C LEU A 33 9.50 9.00 2.39
N THR A 34 9.53 9.68 1.24
CA THR A 34 8.55 10.70 0.86
C THR A 34 7.54 10.15 -0.15
N ASP A 35 6.39 10.81 -0.31
CA ASP A 35 5.37 10.40 -1.28
C ASP A 35 5.90 10.38 -2.72
N ASP A 36 6.82 11.28 -3.08
CA ASP A 36 7.45 11.32 -4.41
C ASP A 36 8.31 10.07 -4.70
N GLN A 37 8.82 9.43 -3.64
CA GLN A 37 9.63 8.21 -3.74
C GLN A 37 8.77 6.95 -3.87
N ILE A 38 7.47 7.03 -3.56
CA ILE A 38 6.56 5.89 -3.56
C ILE A 38 5.52 6.06 -4.66
N LYS A 39 5.72 5.36 -5.77
CA LYS A 39 4.79 5.38 -6.91
C LYS A 39 3.85 4.18 -6.86
N VAL A 40 2.57 4.43 -6.62
CA VAL A 40 1.51 3.41 -6.63
C VAL A 40 0.74 3.49 -7.95
N SER A 41 0.77 2.40 -8.72
CA SER A 41 0.05 2.26 -9.98
C SER A 41 -1.43 1.91 -9.76
N ASP A 42 -2.24 2.03 -10.81
CA ASP A 42 -3.69 1.76 -10.77
C ASP A 42 -4.04 0.33 -10.34
N ASP A 43 -3.16 -0.63 -10.60
CA ASP A 43 -3.31 -2.04 -10.27
C ASP A 43 -2.89 -2.37 -8.82
N GLY A 44 -2.20 -1.44 -8.14
CA GLY A 44 -1.60 -1.65 -6.81
C GLY A 44 -0.11 -1.98 -6.84
N THR A 45 0.50 -2.09 -8.03
CA THR A 45 1.95 -2.24 -8.17
C THR A 45 2.62 -0.99 -7.62
N THR A 46 3.54 -1.17 -6.67
CA THR A 46 4.19 -0.04 -5.99
C THR A 46 5.69 -0.08 -6.21
N THR A 47 6.26 1.04 -6.65
CA THR A 47 7.70 1.22 -6.79
C THR A 47 8.18 2.19 -5.71
N VAL A 48 9.22 1.80 -4.98
CA VAL A 48 9.88 2.63 -3.97
C VAL A 48 11.28 2.95 -4.46
N SER A 49 11.61 4.24 -4.56
CA SER A 49 12.91 4.73 -5.03
C SER A 49 13.56 5.64 -3.98
N THR A 50 14.63 5.18 -3.34
CA THR A 50 15.33 5.97 -2.31
C THR A 50 16.44 6.85 -2.91
N ALA A 51 16.88 7.87 -2.16
CA ALA A 51 17.97 8.76 -2.58
C ALA A 51 19.32 8.01 -2.72
N ASP A 52 19.49 6.92 -1.97
CA ASP A 52 20.63 6.01 -2.06
C ASP A 52 20.64 5.14 -3.33
N GLY A 53 19.65 5.32 -4.22
CA GLY A 53 19.56 4.63 -5.50
C GLY A 53 18.92 3.24 -5.42
N ILE A 54 18.34 2.88 -4.27
CA ILE A 54 17.58 1.64 -4.12
C ILE A 54 16.25 1.81 -4.88
N ASN A 55 15.96 0.86 -5.76
CA ASN A 55 14.70 0.78 -6.49
C ASN A 55 14.09 -0.59 -6.25
N GLU A 56 13.05 -0.65 -5.44
CA GLU A 56 12.33 -1.88 -5.13
C GLU A 56 10.92 -1.80 -5.73
N THR A 57 10.45 -2.91 -6.30
CA THR A 57 9.09 -3.03 -6.82
C THR A 57 8.34 -4.08 -6.03
N LEU A 58 7.22 -3.66 -5.44
CA LEU A 58 6.28 -4.47 -4.71
C LEU A 58 5.08 -4.78 -5.60
N THR A 59 4.74 -6.05 -5.68
CA THR A 59 3.56 -6.51 -6.39
C THR A 59 2.27 -6.12 -5.63
N PRO A 60 1.12 -6.04 -6.32
CA PRO A 60 -0.16 -5.78 -5.66
C PRO A 60 -0.45 -6.75 -4.51
N ASP A 61 -0.10 -8.04 -4.68
CA ASP A 61 -0.28 -9.06 -3.65
C ASP A 61 0.61 -8.85 -2.42
N GLN A 62 1.60 -7.97 -2.46
CA GLN A 62 2.38 -7.60 -1.29
C GLN A 62 1.79 -6.35 -0.61
N THR A 63 1.18 -5.44 -1.37
CA THR A 63 0.78 -4.10 -0.92
C THR A 63 -0.69 -4.00 -0.54
N ILE A 64 -1.57 -4.72 -1.23
CA ILE A 64 -3.01 -4.56 -1.12
C ILE A 64 -3.73 -5.88 -0.92
N LYS A 65 -4.87 -5.80 -0.26
CA LYS A 65 -5.85 -6.89 -0.18
C LYS A 65 -7.17 -6.37 -0.73
N ARG A 66 -7.57 -6.88 -1.89
CA ARG A 66 -8.81 -6.51 -2.57
C ARG A 66 -10.00 -7.21 -1.93
N TYR A 67 -11.11 -6.49 -1.80
CA TYR A 67 -12.38 -7.04 -1.34
C TYR A 67 -13.52 -6.60 -2.28
N ASP A 68 -14.39 -7.53 -2.66
CA ASP A 68 -15.58 -7.27 -3.48
C ASP A 68 -16.70 -6.62 -2.65
N LEU A 69 -17.58 -5.83 -3.30
CA LEU A 69 -18.79 -5.31 -2.64
C LEU A 69 -19.73 -6.48 -2.30
N GLY A 70 -19.70 -6.93 -1.06
CA GLY A 70 -20.61 -7.96 -0.56
C GLY A 70 -19.92 -9.03 0.27
N ASP A 71 -18.60 -9.15 0.17
CA ASP A 71 -17.83 -9.90 1.16
C ASP A 71 -17.88 -9.14 2.49
N PRO A 72 -18.16 -9.83 3.62
CA PRO A 72 -17.94 -9.22 4.91
C PRO A 72 -16.47 -8.78 4.95
N LEU A 73 -16.24 -7.51 5.27
CA LEU A 73 -14.94 -7.06 5.73
C LEU A 73 -14.69 -7.77 7.07
N THR A 74 -14.42 -9.08 7.06
CA THR A 74 -13.80 -9.74 8.20
C THR A 74 -12.40 -9.19 8.23
N THR A 75 -12.26 -8.05 8.91
CA THR A 75 -11.00 -7.46 9.28
C THR A 75 -10.25 -8.49 10.11
N PRO A 76 -9.14 -9.11 9.66
CA PRO A 76 -8.09 -9.38 10.61
C PRO A 76 -7.47 -8.00 10.87
N ASP A 77 -8.02 -7.34 11.89
CA ASP A 77 -7.51 -6.16 12.55
C ASP A 77 -6.77 -5.12 11.68
N PHE A 78 -7.53 -4.20 11.09
CA PHE A 78 -6.98 -2.92 10.69
C PHE A 78 -6.76 -2.12 11.97
N ASN A 79 -5.53 -2.20 12.51
CA ASN A 79 -4.98 -1.37 13.60
C ASN A 79 -4.82 -2.03 14.98
N ASP A 80 -4.11 -3.15 15.07
CA ASP A 80 -3.32 -3.46 16.27
C ASP A 80 -2.01 -2.66 16.21
N GLN A 81 -2.14 -1.35 16.47
CA GLN A 81 -1.08 -0.59 17.12
C GLN A 81 -0.97 -1.11 18.55
N VAL A 82 0.08 -1.88 18.83
CA VAL A 82 0.69 -1.96 20.16
C VAL A 82 2.12 -1.47 20.11
#